data_AF-A0ABD0RCY7-F1
#
_entry.id   AF-A0ABD0RCY7-F1
#
_cell.length_a   1.000
_cell.length_b   1.000
_cell.length_c   1.000
_cell.angle_alpha   90.00
_cell.angle_beta   90.00
_cell.angle_gamma   90.00
#
_symmetry.space_group_name_H-M   'P 1'
#
loop_
_entity.id
_entity.type
_entity.pdbx_description
1 polymer ?
#
loop_
_entity_poly.entity_id
_entity_poly.type
_entity_poly.pdbx_seq_one_letter_code
_entity_poly.pdbx_strand_id
1 'polypeptide(L)' 'RCAGRVEVLHRGHWGTVCDLFWDLADAAVVCRELDCGEPVDVLGGAHFGPGSGPIEINR' A
#
# COMPACT_ATOMS: atom_id res chain seq x y z
N ARG A 1 -9.07 4.83 11.98
CA ARG A 1 -8.93 5.53 10.68
C ARG A 1 -8.05 4.62 9.82
N CYS A 2 -8.59 4.01 8.77
CA CYS A 2 -7.96 2.88 8.04
C CYS A 2 -7.91 3.16 6.54
N ALA A 3 -7.28 4.28 6.16
CA ALA A 3 -7.11 4.67 4.76
C ALA A 3 -5.85 5.52 4.62
N GLY A 4 -5.04 5.22 3.60
CA GLY A 4 -3.80 5.94 3.33
C GLY A 4 -2.99 5.28 2.22
N ARG A 5 -1.87 5.91 1.87
CA ARG A 5 -0.84 5.31 1.01
C ARG A 5 -0.18 4.16 1.76
N VAL A 6 0.03 3.04 1.08
CA VAL A 6 0.79 1.91 1.61
C VAL A 6 2.29 2.18 1.42
N GLU A 7 3.03 2.11 2.51
CA GLU A 7 4.50 2.17 2.52
C GLU A 7 5.03 0.95 3.26
N VAL A 8 6.14 0.38 2.80
CA VAL A 8 6.74 -0.84 3.34
C VAL A 8 8.15 -0.52 3.83
N LEU A 9 8.48 -1.00 5.04
CA LEU A 9 9.84 -0.94 5.58
C LEU A 9 10.61 -2.20 5.15
N HIS A 10 11.48 -2.05 4.15
CA HIS A 10 12.33 -3.14 3.66
C HIS A 10 13.79 -2.75 3.77
N ARG A 11 14.60 -3.61 4.42
CA ARG A 11 16.04 -3.38 4.66
C ARG A 11 16.35 -2.01 5.28
N GLY A 12 15.54 -1.60 6.25
CA GLY A 12 15.72 -0.34 6.99
C GLY A 12 15.31 0.93 6.23
N HIS A 13 14.71 0.81 5.05
CA HIS A 13 14.24 1.95 4.25
C HIS A 13 12.74 1.83 3.98
N TRP A 14 12.04 2.97 4.05
CA TRP A 14 10.66 3.07 3.63
C TRP A 14 10.58 3.23 2.11
N GLY A 15 9.73 2.41 1.48
CA GLY A 15 9.41 2.49 0.06
C GLY A 15 7.91 2.54 -0.18
N THR A 16 7.51 3.04 -1.35
CA THR A 16 6.11 3.05 -1.80
C THR A 16 5.78 1.82 -2.60
N VAL A 17 4.52 1.41 -2.62
CA VAL A 17 4.06 0.30 -3.46
C VAL A 17 3.53 0.80 -4.80
N CYS A 18 3.90 0.15 -5.90
CA CYS A 18 3.33 0.43 -7.22
C CYS A 18 1.85 0.02 -7.28
N ASP A 19 1.00 0.86 -7.85
CA ASP A 19 -0.43 0.60 -8.01
C ASP A 19 -0.75 -0.35 -9.18
N LEU A 20 0.24 -0.64 -10.03
CA LEU A 20 0.08 -1.56 -11.14
C LEU A 20 -0.14 -2.99 -10.62
N PHE A 21 -1.34 -3.53 -10.90
CA PHE A 21 -1.83 -4.83 -10.41
C PHE A 21 -2.13 -4.92 -8.91
N TRP A 22 -2.07 -3.80 -8.19
CA TRP A 22 -2.52 -3.77 -6.79
C TRP A 22 -4.05 -3.88 -6.74
N ASP A 23 -4.56 -4.90 -6.05
CA ASP A 23 -6.00 -5.18 -6.00
C ASP A 23 -6.57 -5.32 -4.57
N LEU A 24 -7.84 -5.71 -4.47
CA LEU A 24 -8.51 -5.86 -3.17
C LEU A 24 -7.94 -7.01 -2.34
N ALA A 25 -7.37 -8.05 -2.99
CA ALA A 25 -6.74 -9.14 -2.26
C ALA A 25 -5.43 -8.68 -1.61
N ASP A 26 -4.63 -7.87 -2.32
CA ASP A 26 -3.43 -7.24 -1.75
C ASP A 26 -3.79 -6.30 -0.59
N ALA A 27 -4.81 -5.46 -0.78
CA ALA A 27 -5.30 -4.56 0.25
C ALA A 27 -5.82 -5.31 1.48
N ALA A 28 -6.42 -6.49 1.31
CA ALA A 28 -6.92 -7.30 2.41
C ALA A 28 -5.80 -7.82 3.32
N VAL A 29 -4.63 -8.13 2.74
CA VAL A 29 -3.45 -8.48 3.53
C VAL A 29 -3.03 -7.31 4.41
N VAL A 30 -2.91 -6.10 3.84
CA VAL A 30 -2.50 -4.90 4.58
C VAL A 30 -3.51 -4.52 5.65
N CYS A 31 -4.82 -4.50 5.32
CA CYS A 31 -5.86 -4.15 6.29
C CYS A 31 -5.92 -5.16 7.44
N ARG A 32 -5.66 -6.44 7.19
CA ARG A 32 -5.55 -7.45 8.25
C ARG A 32 -4.32 -7.24 9.13
N GLU A 33 -3.16 -6.92 8.55
CA GLU A 33 -1.91 -6.67 9.32
C GLU A 33 -2.01 -5.43 10.21
N LEU A 34 -2.80 -4.44 9.82
CA LEU A 34 -3.02 -3.19 10.56
C LEU A 34 -4.27 -3.20 11.45
N ASP A 35 -4.94 -4.35 11.61
CA ASP A 35 -6.18 -4.50 12.39
C ASP A 35 -7.30 -3.53 11.95
N CYS A 36 -7.49 -3.44 10.63
CA CYS A 36 -8.43 -2.53 9.97
C CYS A 36 -9.66 -3.23 9.34
N GLY A 37 -9.74 -4.57 9.43
CA GLY A 37 -10.83 -5.36 8.84
C GLY A 37 -10.67 -5.57 7.32
N GLU A 38 -11.80 -5.71 6.61
CA GLU A 38 -11.81 -5.89 5.14
C GLU A 38 -11.63 -4.55 4.41
N PRO A 39 -10.87 -4.53 3.29
CA PRO A 39 -10.71 -3.34 2.48
C PRO A 39 -12.03 -3.00 1.77
N VAL A 40 -12.31 -1.70 1.66
CA VAL A 40 -13.53 -1.20 1.00
C VAL A 40 -13.24 -0.76 -0.43
N ASP A 41 -12.03 -0.29 -0.71
CA ASP A 41 -11.64 0.28 -2.01
C ASP A 41 -10.12 0.21 -2.22
N VAL A 42 -9.70 0.32 -3.48
CA VAL A 42 -8.30 0.38 -3.91
C VAL A 42 -8.13 1.61 -4.80
N LEU A 43 -7.31 2.56 -4.32
CA LEU A 43 -7.11 3.84 -4.98
C LEU A 43 -5.71 3.92 -5.59
N GLY A 44 -5.64 4.06 -6.92
CA GLY A 44 -4.39 4.26 -7.66
C GLY A 44 -4.01 5.73 -7.83
N GLY A 45 -3.01 5.98 -8.68
CA GLY A 45 -2.64 7.33 -9.13
C GLY A 45 -2.15 8.26 -8.03
N ALA A 46 -1.59 7.72 -6.94
CA ALA A 46 -1.16 8.47 -5.77
C ALA A 46 -2.27 9.34 -5.16
N HIS A 47 -3.51 8.83 -5.06
CA HIS A 47 -4.66 9.54 -4.48
C HIS A 47 -4.40 10.19 -3.11
N PHE A 48 -3.61 9.55 -2.24
CA PHE A 48 -3.21 10.08 -0.93
C PHE A 48 -1.95 10.97 -0.97
N GLY A 49 -1.56 11.43 -2.15
CA GLY A 49 -0.30 12.11 -2.44
C GLY A 49 0.84 11.15 -2.76
N PRO A 50 1.85 11.60 -3.52
CA PRO A 50 3.03 10.82 -3.82
C PRO A 50 3.84 10.55 -2.54
N GLY A 51 4.49 9.39 -2.48
CA GLY A 51 5.51 9.11 -1.46
C GLY A 51 6.91 9.48 -1.93
N SER A 52 7.90 9.19 -1.09
CA SER A 52 9.33 9.39 -1.36
C SER A 52 10.08 8.09 -1.11
N GLY A 53 11.19 7.89 -1.80
CA GLY A 53 12.00 6.66 -1.67
C GLY A 53 11.79 5.70 -2.84
N PRO A 54 12.27 4.44 -2.71
CA PRO A 54 12.13 3.44 -3.75
C PRO A 54 10.66 3.04 -3.96
N ILE A 55 10.33 2.69 -5.20
CA ILE A 55 9.08 2.02 -5.52
C ILE A 55 9.35 0.51 -5.44
N GLU A 56 8.72 -0.16 -4.49
CA GLU A 56 8.75 -1.61 -4.38
C GLU A 56 7.86 -2.21 -5.48
N ILE A 57 8.44 -3.12 -6.25
CA ILE A 57 7.77 -3.89 -7.30
C ILE A 57 7.88 -5.37 -6.93
N ASN A 58 6.76 -6.10 -7.00
CA ASN A 58 6.83 -7.56 -7.05
C ASN A 58 7.47 -7.95 -8.38
N ARG A 59 8.63 -8.62 -8.33
CA ARG A 59 9.27 -9.22 -9.50
C ARG A 59 9.19 -10.73 -9.40
#